data_AF-A0A2V3PR60-F1
#
_entry.id   AF-A0A2V3PR60-F1
#
_cell.length_a   1.000
_cell.length_b   1.000
_cell.length_c   1.000
_cell.angle_alpha   90.00
_cell.angle_beta   90.00
_cell.angle_gamma   90.00
#
_symmetry.space_group_name_H-M   'P 1'
#
loop_
_entity.id
_entity.type
_entity.pdbx_description
1 polymer ?
#
loop_
_entity_poly.entity_id
_entity_poly.type
_entity_poly.pdbx_seq_one_letter_code
_entity_poly.pdbx_strand_id
1 'polypeptide(L)'
;MKKIYYCLIICFFSLPVFSENSNLYKTHKLEEMANLFLIKLPTDKSEGYHSVSFWEGYPVVIHVDQKKVIDHIGVYLFNRDQIVNRNMNIVFDFVERYLLELIQVKDRTRIAAMTRDDKVVIEYGDFPDLKKITPSHILEISQSELKNYRISWTEKASNKTVFAMSFPLQYELMLGMNKIEIEDNLLNDINYQQYDTKELHPLKKEKLLPVPQTDYYIRQGAKYILESMNSNLYYKKEANRGFSLLSDTNYPVELVANLMISDEIENNFLLNITQYKYGQNTTNFTIPLKQWVSYCLHSGCTPYFGVESQDESQIKASVIMENKKLGYNHILYIVFDKSQLSKLGGTIDAKLYSYIPTHNVTDLFYETQNKRVKQKK
;
A
#
# COMPACT_ATOMS: atom_id res chain seq x y z
N MET A 1 -28.37 -11.56 72.69
CA MET A 1 -28.98 -11.12 71.42
C MET A 1 -27.95 -10.36 70.59
N LYS A 2 -27.47 -10.96 69.49
CA LYS A 2 -26.87 -10.26 68.34
C LYS A 2 -26.88 -11.24 67.17
N LYS A 3 -27.79 -11.01 66.22
CA LYS A 3 -27.88 -11.72 64.93
C LYS A 3 -26.70 -11.28 64.09
N ILE A 4 -25.92 -12.21 63.54
CA ILE A 4 -24.95 -11.91 62.49
C ILE A 4 -25.35 -12.72 61.27
N TYR A 5 -25.61 -11.98 60.19
CA TYR A 5 -26.13 -12.42 58.91
C TYR A 5 -25.03 -13.15 58.11
N TYR A 6 -25.40 -14.26 57.47
CA TYR A 6 -24.61 -14.86 56.39
C TYR A 6 -24.71 -13.97 55.15
N CYS A 7 -23.63 -13.26 54.80
CA CYS A 7 -23.50 -12.64 53.47
C CYS A 7 -23.01 -13.70 52.49
N LEU A 8 -23.90 -14.14 51.59
CA LEU A 8 -23.56 -14.82 50.36
C LEU A 8 -22.68 -13.91 49.51
N ILE A 9 -21.39 -14.23 49.40
CA ILE A 9 -20.49 -13.63 48.41
C ILE A 9 -20.82 -14.28 47.07
N ILE A 10 -21.61 -13.59 46.25
CA ILE A 10 -21.78 -13.93 44.84
C ILE A 10 -20.53 -13.41 44.12
N CYS A 11 -19.59 -14.32 43.86
CA CYS A 11 -18.50 -14.06 42.93
C CYS A 11 -19.09 -13.90 41.53
N PHE A 12 -19.30 -12.64 41.10
CA PHE A 12 -19.43 -12.34 39.68
C PHE A 12 -18.10 -12.68 39.02
N PHE A 13 -18.02 -13.88 38.44
CA PHE A 13 -17.08 -14.12 37.37
C PHE A 13 -17.45 -13.16 36.24
N SER A 14 -16.73 -12.04 36.17
CA SER A 14 -16.67 -11.25 34.95
C SER A 14 -16.09 -12.16 33.88
N LEU A 15 -16.98 -12.74 33.07
CA LEU A 15 -16.61 -13.22 31.75
C LEU A 15 -15.81 -12.09 31.09
N PRO A 16 -14.63 -12.36 30.49
CA PRO A 16 -13.97 -11.36 29.69
C PRO A 16 -14.94 -11.06 28.56
N VAL A 17 -15.63 -9.92 28.66
CA VAL A 17 -16.09 -9.20 27.49
C VAL A 17 -14.81 -9.04 26.68
N PHE A 18 -14.73 -9.72 25.53
CA PHE A 18 -13.76 -9.39 24.51
C PHE A 18 -13.99 -7.91 24.21
N SER A 19 -13.22 -7.07 24.88
CA SER A 19 -13.09 -5.68 24.51
C SER A 19 -12.47 -5.70 23.14
N GLU A 20 -13.22 -5.29 22.12
CA GLU A 20 -12.63 -4.62 20.96
C GLU A 20 -11.84 -3.43 21.53
N ASN A 21 -10.58 -3.65 21.90
CA ASN A 21 -9.62 -2.58 21.88
C ASN A 21 -9.44 -2.27 20.40
N SER A 22 -10.27 -1.36 19.88
CA SER A 22 -9.95 -0.67 18.64
C SER A 22 -8.60 -0.01 18.88
N ASN A 23 -7.56 -0.48 18.20
CA ASN A 23 -6.26 0.18 18.24
C ASN A 23 -6.49 1.62 17.80
N LEU A 24 -6.42 2.55 18.76
CA LEU A 24 -6.69 3.97 18.54
C LEU A 24 -5.70 4.58 17.55
N TYR A 25 -4.55 3.96 17.38
CA TYR A 25 -3.47 4.37 16.50
C TYR A 25 -3.25 3.32 15.41
N LYS A 26 -2.99 3.80 14.19
CA LYS A 26 -2.71 2.95 13.03
C LYS A 26 -1.37 2.22 13.16
N THR A 27 -0.41 2.83 13.86
CA THR A 27 0.95 2.30 14.03
C THR A 27 1.40 2.42 15.48
N HIS A 28 2.28 1.52 15.92
CA HIS A 28 2.94 1.61 17.22
C HIS A 28 3.75 2.90 17.38
N LYS A 29 4.35 3.41 16.29
CA LYS A 29 5.08 4.67 16.30
C LYS A 29 4.16 5.85 16.60
N LEU A 30 2.95 5.88 16.05
CA LEU A 30 1.98 6.95 16.34
C LEU A 30 1.52 6.91 17.81
N GLU A 31 1.34 5.72 18.36
CA GLU A 31 1.06 5.54 19.80
C GLU A 31 2.22 6.06 20.66
N GLU A 32 3.47 5.71 20.33
CA GLU A 32 4.67 6.22 21.01
C GLU A 32 4.75 7.74 20.94
N MET A 33 4.56 8.32 19.75
CA MET A 33 4.56 9.77 19.54
C MET A 33 3.48 10.45 20.37
N ALA A 34 2.24 9.95 20.34
CA ALA A 34 1.15 10.54 21.10
C ALA A 34 1.45 10.59 22.61
N ASN A 35 2.04 9.52 23.15
CA ASN A 35 2.46 9.43 24.54
C ASN A 35 3.61 10.39 24.87
N LEU A 36 4.62 10.48 23.99
CA LEU A 36 5.79 11.35 24.19
C LEU A 36 5.43 12.84 24.12
N PHE A 37 4.54 13.21 23.21
CA PHE A 37 4.15 14.59 22.97
C PHE A 37 2.99 15.06 23.86
N LEU A 38 2.45 14.18 24.71
CA LEU A 38 1.26 14.43 25.55
C LEU A 38 0.11 15.05 24.73
N ILE A 39 -0.07 14.53 23.52
CA ILE A 39 -1.00 15.11 22.55
C ILE A 39 -2.43 14.94 23.07
N LYS A 40 -3.12 16.06 23.25
CA LYS A 40 -4.55 16.06 23.52
C LYS A 40 -5.28 15.73 22.24
N LEU A 41 -5.89 14.55 22.20
CA LEU A 41 -6.71 14.13 21.07
C LEU A 41 -7.92 15.06 20.89
N PRO A 42 -8.39 15.26 19.65
CA PRO A 42 -9.63 15.99 19.39
C PRO A 42 -10.79 15.39 20.18
N THR A 43 -11.52 16.23 20.91
CA THR A 43 -12.63 15.78 21.79
C THR A 43 -13.78 15.13 21.04
N ASP A 44 -14.01 15.53 19.78
CA ASP A 44 -15.09 15.04 18.93
C ASP A 44 -14.68 13.83 18.06
N LYS A 45 -13.36 13.57 17.94
CA LYS A 45 -12.78 12.54 17.06
C LYS A 45 -13.44 12.53 15.66
N SER A 46 -13.74 13.71 15.12
CA SER A 46 -14.31 13.82 13.79
C SER A 46 -13.27 13.40 12.75
N GLU A 47 -13.73 12.84 11.63
CA GLU A 47 -12.85 12.45 10.52
C GLU A 47 -12.12 13.68 9.97
N GLY A 48 -10.85 13.51 9.61
CA GLY A 48 -10.04 14.50 8.92
C GLY A 48 -8.84 15.01 9.73
N TYR A 49 -8.27 16.12 9.25
CA TYR A 49 -7.08 16.74 9.84
C TYR A 49 -7.45 17.75 10.92
N HIS A 50 -6.80 17.61 12.08
CA HIS A 50 -7.01 18.43 13.26
C HIS A 50 -5.73 19.18 13.62
N SER A 51 -5.84 20.50 13.76
CA SER A 51 -4.79 21.30 14.39
C SER A 51 -5.04 21.31 15.89
N VAL A 52 -4.17 20.62 16.64
CA VAL A 52 -4.41 20.31 18.05
C VAL A 52 -3.59 21.16 19.02
N SER A 53 -2.35 21.53 18.65
CA SER A 53 -1.45 22.27 19.54
C SER A 53 -0.14 22.69 18.85
N PHE A 54 0.75 23.31 19.61
CA PHE A 54 2.16 23.50 19.26
C PHE A 54 3.05 22.56 20.08
N TRP A 55 4.09 22.00 19.47
CA TRP A 55 5.17 21.28 20.15
C TRP A 55 6.50 21.99 19.89
N GLU A 56 7.21 22.44 20.93
CA GLU A 56 8.47 23.22 20.80
C GLU A 56 8.34 24.42 19.83
N GLY A 57 7.14 25.01 19.80
CA GLY A 57 6.78 26.14 18.93
C GLY A 57 6.56 25.77 17.46
N TYR A 58 6.37 24.50 17.12
CA TYR A 58 5.94 24.02 15.80
C TYR A 58 4.48 23.59 15.84
N PRO A 59 3.64 23.98 14.87
CA PRO A 59 2.25 23.54 14.81
C PRO A 59 2.19 22.03 14.56
N VAL A 60 1.38 21.31 15.34
CA VAL A 60 1.19 19.86 15.21
C VAL A 60 -0.16 19.57 14.59
N VAL A 61 -0.17 18.60 13.69
CA VAL A 61 -1.37 18.07 13.04
C VAL A 61 -1.59 16.61 13.42
N ILE A 62 -2.86 16.23 13.53
CA ILE A 62 -3.30 14.84 13.62
C ILE A 62 -4.27 14.56 12.48
N HIS A 63 -4.22 13.38 11.88
CA HIS A 63 -5.32 12.88 11.05
C HIS A 63 -6.07 11.77 11.79
N VAL A 64 -7.40 11.83 11.70
CA VAL A 64 -8.31 10.81 12.21
C VAL A 64 -9.07 10.27 11.01
N ASP A 65 -8.98 8.96 10.79
CA ASP A 65 -9.64 8.32 9.66
C ASP A 65 -11.15 8.09 9.88
N GLN A 66 -11.81 7.53 8.88
CA GLN A 66 -13.25 7.23 8.88
C GLN A 66 -13.68 6.29 10.01
N LYS A 67 -12.78 5.43 10.49
CA LYS A 67 -13.05 4.50 11.60
C LYS A 67 -12.55 5.04 12.94
N LYS A 68 -12.23 6.35 13.00
CA LYS A 68 -11.79 7.05 14.21
C LYS A 68 -10.45 6.55 14.75
N VAL A 69 -9.62 6.00 13.87
CA VAL A 69 -8.23 5.62 14.14
C VAL A 69 -7.32 6.78 13.75
N ILE A 70 -6.30 7.03 14.55
CA ILE A 70 -5.28 8.03 14.28
C ILE A 70 -4.23 7.40 13.38
N ASP A 71 -4.13 7.89 12.15
CA ASP A 71 -3.21 7.40 11.12
C ASP A 71 -2.11 8.40 10.76
N HIS A 72 -2.12 9.61 11.34
CA HIS A 72 -1.02 10.58 11.22
C HIS A 72 -0.86 11.49 12.43
N ILE A 73 0.40 11.79 12.78
CA ILE A 73 0.82 12.81 13.74
C ILE A 73 2.12 13.43 13.18
N GLY A 74 2.16 14.76 13.01
CA GLY A 74 3.35 15.42 12.46
C GLY A 74 3.38 16.93 12.63
N VAL A 75 4.46 17.57 12.16
CA VAL A 75 4.51 19.04 12.03
C VAL A 75 3.60 19.47 10.88
N TYR A 76 2.72 20.45 11.09
CA TYR A 76 1.89 20.99 10.04
C TYR A 76 2.73 21.80 9.04
N LEU A 77 2.98 21.25 7.86
CA LEU A 77 3.78 21.86 6.79
C LEU A 77 2.99 22.05 5.50
N PHE A 78 2.00 21.19 5.25
CA PHE A 78 1.29 21.15 3.99
C PHE A 78 -0.13 21.71 4.11
N ASN A 79 -0.57 22.40 3.06
CA ASN A 79 -1.99 22.65 2.88
C ASN A 79 -2.69 21.33 2.52
N ARG A 80 -3.73 20.96 3.25
CA ARG A 80 -4.42 19.68 3.10
C ARG A 80 -5.08 19.51 1.73
N ASP A 81 -5.55 20.60 1.11
CA ASP A 81 -6.07 20.57 -0.25
C ASP A 81 -4.99 20.18 -1.28
N GLN A 82 -3.71 20.46 -1.00
CA GLN A 82 -2.59 20.06 -1.86
C GLN A 82 -2.24 18.58 -1.70
N ILE A 83 -2.46 18.01 -0.50
CA ILE A 83 -2.19 16.61 -0.19
C ILE A 83 -3.22 15.70 -0.87
N VAL A 84 -4.51 15.97 -0.67
CA VAL A 84 -5.62 15.14 -1.18
C VAL A 84 -5.58 15.03 -2.71
N ASN A 85 -5.30 16.14 -3.40
CA ASN A 85 -5.27 16.18 -4.86
C ASN A 85 -4.09 15.44 -5.49
N ARG A 86 -3.02 15.16 -4.73
CA ARG A 86 -1.81 14.50 -5.26
C ARG A 86 -1.80 12.99 -5.07
N ASN A 87 -2.71 12.43 -4.25
CA ASN A 87 -2.76 11.01 -3.91
C ASN A 87 -1.38 10.46 -3.45
N MET A 88 -0.75 11.20 -2.54
CA MET A 88 0.61 10.95 -2.01
C MET A 88 0.66 11.15 -0.49
N ASN A 89 -0.45 10.90 0.22
CA ASN A 89 -0.58 11.19 1.66
C ASN A 89 0.58 10.60 2.47
N ILE A 90 0.89 9.31 2.27
CA ILE A 90 2.01 8.61 2.93
C ILE A 90 3.35 9.36 2.81
N VAL A 91 3.62 10.01 1.68
CA VAL A 91 4.88 10.74 1.46
C VAL A 91 4.90 12.06 2.24
N PHE A 92 3.78 12.78 2.26
CA PHE A 92 3.65 14.01 3.03
C PHE A 92 3.60 13.73 4.54
N ASP A 93 2.84 12.72 4.94
CA ASP A 93 2.71 12.27 6.32
C ASP A 93 4.07 11.82 6.86
N PHE A 94 4.86 11.10 6.04
CA PHE A 94 6.25 10.79 6.38
C PHE A 94 7.06 12.05 6.68
N VAL A 95 7.02 13.08 5.82
CA VAL A 95 7.82 14.30 6.01
C VAL A 95 7.40 15.02 7.29
N GLU A 96 6.11 15.21 7.52
CA GLU A 96 5.59 15.88 8.73
C GLU A 96 5.93 15.09 10.00
N ARG A 97 5.74 13.77 9.98
CA ARG A 97 6.02 12.87 11.11
C ARG A 97 7.51 12.80 11.42
N TYR A 98 8.33 12.56 10.41
CA TYR A 98 9.77 12.39 10.56
C TYR A 98 10.46 13.66 11.07
N LEU A 99 10.06 14.83 10.56
CA LEU A 99 10.59 16.11 11.07
C LEU A 99 10.16 16.36 12.51
N LEU A 100 8.94 15.97 12.91
CA LEU A 100 8.50 16.06 14.30
C LEU A 100 9.35 15.16 15.22
N GLU A 101 9.65 13.94 14.77
CA GLU A 101 10.55 13.02 15.47
C GLU A 101 11.95 13.61 15.64
N LEU A 102 12.52 14.24 14.60
CA LEU A 102 13.84 14.88 14.70
C LEU A 102 13.84 16.09 15.63
N ILE A 103 12.81 16.95 15.56
CA ILE A 103 12.68 18.13 16.44
C ILE A 103 12.65 17.72 17.92
N GLN A 104 12.07 16.56 18.23
CA GLN A 104 12.03 16.02 19.58
C GLN A 104 13.42 15.63 20.09
N VAL A 105 14.32 15.22 19.21
CA VAL A 105 15.66 14.77 19.57
C VAL A 105 16.56 15.99 19.77
N LYS A 106 16.77 16.40 21.03
CA LYS A 106 17.59 17.59 21.34
C LYS A 106 19.09 17.40 21.10
N ASP A 107 19.55 16.15 20.97
CA ASP A 107 20.95 15.79 20.74
C ASP A 107 21.30 15.72 19.25
N ARG A 108 22.15 16.63 18.79
CA ARG A 108 22.61 16.71 17.39
C ARG A 108 23.34 15.45 16.91
N THR A 109 24.08 14.77 17.78
CA THR A 109 24.79 13.53 17.39
C THR A 109 23.78 12.42 17.15
N ARG A 110 22.72 12.35 17.95
CA ARG A 110 21.62 11.40 17.75
C ARG A 110 20.80 11.71 16.50
N ILE A 111 20.49 12.98 16.22
CA ILE A 111 19.87 13.38 14.94
C ILE A 111 20.73 12.91 13.77
N ALA A 112 22.04 13.17 13.80
CA ALA A 112 22.96 12.80 12.72
C ALA A 112 23.20 11.30 12.58
N ALA A 113 22.89 10.51 13.61
CA ALA A 113 22.83 9.05 13.52
C ALA A 113 21.53 8.60 12.85
N MET A 114 20.38 9.09 13.33
CA MET A 114 19.06 8.75 12.80
C MET A 114 18.95 9.06 11.31
N THR A 115 19.28 10.28 10.88
CA THR A 115 19.18 10.67 9.47
C THR A 115 20.13 9.87 8.58
N ARG A 116 21.28 9.44 9.11
CA ARG A 116 22.23 8.59 8.38
C ARG A 116 21.71 7.17 8.21
N ASP A 117 21.18 6.59 9.28
CA ASP A 117 20.65 5.22 9.28
C ASP A 117 19.42 5.12 8.37
N ASP A 118 18.55 6.15 8.41
CA ASP A 118 17.36 6.26 7.57
C ASP A 118 17.66 6.79 6.15
N LYS A 119 18.92 7.18 5.88
CA LYS A 119 19.37 7.79 4.62
C LYS A 119 18.57 9.05 4.22
N VAL A 120 18.11 9.80 5.21
CA VAL A 120 17.45 11.09 5.03
C VAL A 120 18.49 12.20 5.03
N VAL A 121 18.40 13.11 4.08
CA VAL A 121 19.33 14.23 3.93
C VAL A 121 18.55 15.54 4.00
N ILE A 122 18.93 16.40 4.95
CA ILE A 122 18.50 17.81 4.94
C ILE A 122 19.50 18.56 4.05
N GLU A 123 19.05 18.95 2.86
CA GLU A 123 19.91 19.56 1.83
C GLU A 123 20.05 21.07 2.04
N TYR A 124 18.96 21.71 2.48
CA TYR A 124 18.89 23.15 2.69
C TYR A 124 18.00 23.45 3.89
N GLY A 125 18.40 24.47 4.66
CA GLY A 125 17.71 24.92 5.87
C GLY A 125 18.02 24.07 7.10
N ASP A 126 17.52 24.51 8.25
CA ASP A 126 17.54 23.81 9.53
C ASP A 126 16.12 23.83 10.13
N PHE A 127 15.87 23.13 11.24
CA PHE A 127 14.52 23.03 11.83
C PHE A 127 13.84 24.39 12.07
N PRO A 128 14.52 25.45 12.55
CA PRO A 128 13.88 26.76 12.69
C PRO A 128 13.35 27.36 11.39
N ASP A 129 13.91 26.98 10.23
CA ASP A 129 13.45 27.44 8.92
C ASP A 129 12.09 26.84 8.53
N LEU A 130 11.69 25.70 9.12
CA LEU A 130 10.36 25.12 8.91
C LEU A 130 9.24 26.09 9.33
N LYS A 131 9.48 26.94 10.35
CA LYS A 131 8.51 27.94 10.81
C LYS A 131 8.30 29.08 9.80
N LYS A 132 9.19 29.21 8.81
CA LYS A 132 9.12 30.21 7.74
C LYS A 132 8.31 29.70 6.54
N ILE A 133 8.03 28.40 6.48
CA ILE A 133 7.25 27.81 5.40
C ILE A 133 5.81 28.32 5.48
N THR A 134 5.33 28.86 4.37
CA THR A 134 3.96 29.37 4.22
C THR A 134 3.35 28.87 2.91
N PRO A 135 2.02 28.92 2.74
CA PRO A 135 1.35 28.53 1.50
C PRO A 135 1.77 29.31 0.25
N SER A 136 2.46 30.46 0.38
CA SER A 136 2.98 31.22 -0.77
C SER A 136 4.28 30.65 -1.34
N HIS A 137 4.93 29.73 -0.64
CA HIS A 137 6.12 29.05 -1.15
C HIS A 137 5.74 28.04 -2.23
N ILE A 138 6.61 27.90 -3.22
CA ILE A 138 6.48 26.89 -4.26
C ILE A 138 6.90 25.56 -3.64
N LEU A 139 5.96 24.63 -3.55
CA LEU A 139 6.19 23.25 -3.12
C LEU A 139 6.49 22.37 -4.34
N GLU A 140 7.71 21.87 -4.40
CA GLU A 140 8.15 20.91 -5.39
C GLU A 140 8.39 19.56 -4.75
N ILE A 141 7.89 18.51 -5.41
CA ILE A 141 8.18 17.13 -5.09
C ILE A 141 8.66 16.45 -6.35
N SER A 142 9.81 15.79 -6.28
CA SER A 142 10.36 15.02 -7.38
C SER A 142 10.79 13.66 -6.89
N GLN A 143 10.71 12.68 -7.79
CA GLN A 143 11.26 11.36 -7.59
C GLN A 143 12.48 11.24 -8.51
N SER A 144 13.64 11.00 -7.92
CA SER A 144 14.88 10.82 -8.67
C SER A 144 14.99 9.40 -9.23
N GLU A 145 15.83 9.22 -10.25
CA GLU A 145 16.18 7.89 -10.80
C GLU A 145 16.82 6.98 -9.74
N LEU A 146 17.46 7.56 -8.72
CA LEU A 146 18.08 6.85 -7.59
C LEU A 146 17.07 6.31 -6.57
N LYS A 147 15.76 6.31 -6.89
CA LYS A 147 14.68 5.87 -6.00
C LYS A 147 14.65 6.63 -4.66
N ASN A 148 14.90 7.93 -4.72
CA ASN A 148 14.66 8.85 -3.61
C ASN A 148 13.59 9.87 -3.97
N TYR A 149 12.78 10.25 -2.98
CA TYR A 149 12.01 11.48 -3.04
C TYR A 149 12.87 12.66 -2.64
N ARG A 150 12.61 13.79 -3.27
CA ARG A 150 13.10 15.10 -2.85
C ARG A 150 11.90 16.04 -2.74
N ILE A 151 11.84 16.76 -1.63
CA ILE A 151 10.82 17.76 -1.36
C ILE A 151 11.49 19.09 -1.02
N SER A 152 10.99 20.17 -1.60
CA SER A 152 11.55 21.51 -1.36
C SER A 152 10.51 22.60 -1.37
N TRP A 153 10.75 23.62 -0.55
CA TRP A 153 10.00 24.86 -0.50
C TRP A 153 10.88 26.01 -0.94
N THR A 154 10.45 26.72 -1.99
CA THR A 154 11.18 27.83 -2.58
C THR A 154 10.35 29.11 -2.52
N GLU A 155 10.98 30.22 -2.14
CA GLU A 155 10.33 31.53 -2.14
C GLU A 155 10.17 32.03 -3.58
N LYS A 156 8.93 32.34 -3.99
CA LYS A 156 8.60 32.71 -5.37
C LYS A 156 9.31 33.98 -5.86
N ALA A 157 9.49 34.97 -4.99
CA ALA A 157 10.05 36.26 -5.37
C ALA A 157 11.57 36.22 -5.58
N SER A 158 12.30 35.48 -4.73
CA SER A 158 13.76 35.43 -4.73
C SER A 158 14.32 34.17 -5.40
N ASN A 159 13.46 33.18 -5.69
CA ASN A 159 13.84 31.83 -6.10
C ASN A 159 14.81 31.16 -5.10
N LYS A 160 14.79 31.56 -3.83
CA LYS A 160 15.64 30.99 -2.79
C LYS A 160 14.93 29.82 -2.10
N THR A 161 15.60 28.68 -2.03
CA THR A 161 15.12 27.52 -1.25
C THR A 161 15.18 27.84 0.24
N VAL A 162 14.06 27.64 0.93
CA VAL A 162 13.93 27.81 2.38
C VAL A 162 14.28 26.52 3.10
N PHE A 163 13.74 25.41 2.62
CA PHE A 163 14.00 24.09 3.15
C PHE A 163 13.95 23.06 2.03
N ALA A 164 14.83 22.07 2.08
CA ALA A 164 14.76 20.91 1.20
C ALA A 164 15.29 19.67 1.92
N MET A 165 14.63 18.54 1.67
CA MET A 165 15.10 17.25 2.14
C MET A 165 14.89 16.17 1.08
N SER A 166 15.72 15.15 1.13
CA SER A 166 15.57 13.92 0.36
C SER A 166 15.59 12.69 1.25
N PHE A 167 14.88 11.65 0.81
CA PHE A 167 14.70 10.42 1.57
C PHE A 167 14.42 9.23 0.63
N PRO A 168 14.76 7.99 1.04
CA PRO A 168 14.62 6.82 0.17
C PRO A 168 13.17 6.39 -0.01
N LEU A 169 12.87 5.75 -1.15
CA LEU A 169 11.63 5.00 -1.35
C LEU A 169 11.67 3.69 -0.56
N GLN A 170 11.53 3.82 0.76
CA GLN A 170 11.47 2.70 1.70
C GLN A 170 10.13 2.73 2.43
N TYR A 171 9.25 1.81 2.06
CA TYR A 171 7.87 1.79 2.53
C TYR A 171 7.76 1.72 4.06
N GLU A 172 8.60 0.90 4.70
CA GLU A 172 8.70 0.78 6.15
C GLU A 172 9.01 2.12 6.83
N LEU A 173 10.00 2.84 6.32
CA LEU A 173 10.40 4.15 6.83
C LEU A 173 9.26 5.17 6.67
N MET A 174 8.61 5.19 5.50
CA MET A 174 7.54 6.13 5.20
C MET A 174 6.30 5.91 6.06
N LEU A 175 5.92 4.66 6.31
CA LEU A 175 4.83 4.34 7.24
C LEU A 175 5.22 4.51 8.72
N GLY A 176 6.51 4.42 9.03
CA GLY A 176 6.97 4.41 10.41
C GLY A 176 6.64 3.09 11.12
N MET A 177 6.52 2.02 10.35
CA MET A 177 6.27 0.66 10.83
C MET A 177 7.47 -0.22 10.45
N ASN A 178 7.78 -1.20 11.29
CA ASN A 178 8.72 -2.24 10.90
C ASN A 178 8.03 -3.27 9.98
N LYS A 179 8.83 -4.09 9.30
CA LYS A 179 8.34 -5.13 8.38
C LYS A 179 7.27 -6.06 8.98
N ILE A 180 7.44 -6.47 10.24
CA ILE A 180 6.52 -7.40 10.92
C ILE A 180 5.15 -6.75 11.10
N GLU A 181 5.11 -5.53 11.62
CA GLU A 181 3.88 -4.76 11.84
C GLU A 181 3.09 -4.54 10.53
N ILE A 182 3.79 -4.17 9.45
CA ILE A 182 3.15 -3.98 8.13
C ILE A 182 2.52 -5.29 7.63
N GLU A 183 3.24 -6.41 7.75
CA GLU A 183 2.76 -7.70 7.28
C GLU A 183 1.63 -8.28 8.13
N ASP A 184 1.63 -8.01 9.44
CA ASP A 184 0.57 -8.39 10.36
C ASP A 184 -0.71 -7.57 10.12
N ASN A 185 -0.58 -6.29 9.73
CA ASN A 185 -1.70 -5.42 9.44
C ASN A 185 -2.35 -5.66 8.06
N LEU A 186 -1.69 -6.38 7.15
CA LEU A 186 -2.17 -6.55 5.76
C LEU A 186 -3.63 -7.01 5.65
N LEU A 187 -4.02 -8.06 6.38
CA LEU A 187 -5.40 -8.57 6.31
C LEU A 187 -6.40 -7.54 6.83
N ASN A 188 -6.05 -6.83 7.90
CA ASN A 188 -6.87 -5.76 8.43
C ASN A 188 -7.00 -4.64 7.39
N ASP A 189 -5.93 -4.27 6.69
CA ASP A 189 -5.93 -3.24 5.65
C ASP A 189 -6.79 -3.62 4.44
N ILE A 190 -6.73 -4.88 4.02
CA ILE A 190 -7.59 -5.42 2.95
C ILE A 190 -9.06 -5.37 3.34
N ASN A 191 -9.37 -5.72 4.59
CA ASN A 191 -10.74 -5.67 5.13
C ASN A 191 -11.19 -4.27 5.49
N TYR A 192 -10.24 -3.34 5.64
CA TYR A 192 -10.55 -1.99 6.10
C TYR A 192 -11.27 -1.19 5.02
N GLN A 193 -10.86 -1.37 3.76
CA GLN A 193 -11.34 -0.58 2.63
C GLN A 193 -12.65 -1.13 2.07
N GLN A 194 -13.61 -0.22 1.88
CA GLN A 194 -14.80 -0.47 1.07
C GLN A 194 -14.49 0.01 -0.34
N TYR A 195 -14.55 -0.89 -1.32
CA TYR A 195 -14.31 -0.54 -2.72
C TYR A 195 -15.63 -0.39 -3.44
N ASP A 196 -15.94 0.83 -3.85
CA ASP A 196 -16.94 1.03 -4.89
C ASP A 196 -16.36 0.57 -6.21
N THR A 197 -17.12 -0.24 -6.94
CA THR A 197 -16.77 -0.63 -8.31
C THR A 197 -16.64 0.63 -9.15
N LYS A 198 -15.46 0.87 -9.74
CA LYS A 198 -15.30 1.98 -10.69
C LYS A 198 -16.29 1.82 -11.85
N GLU A 199 -16.92 2.92 -12.24
CA GLU A 199 -17.72 2.95 -13.46
C GLU A 199 -16.84 2.57 -14.67
N LEU A 200 -17.30 1.57 -15.41
CA LEU A 200 -16.68 1.14 -16.65
C LEU A 200 -16.78 2.26 -17.69
N HIS A 201 -15.67 2.94 -17.98
CA HIS A 201 -15.62 3.82 -19.14
C HIS A 201 -15.54 3.00 -20.44
N PRO A 202 -16.39 3.27 -21.44
CA PRO A 202 -16.37 2.53 -22.69
C PRO A 202 -15.00 2.64 -23.37
N LEU A 203 -14.41 1.48 -23.67
CA LEU A 203 -13.05 1.38 -24.16
C LEU A 203 -13.00 1.74 -25.66
N LYS A 204 -12.14 2.69 -26.02
CA LYS A 204 -11.94 3.08 -27.43
C LYS A 204 -11.18 1.99 -28.18
N LYS A 205 -11.70 1.58 -29.34
CA LYS A 205 -11.13 0.52 -30.22
C LYS A 205 -9.68 0.77 -30.63
N GLU A 206 -9.27 2.02 -30.77
CA GLU A 206 -7.91 2.42 -31.19
C GLU A 206 -6.80 1.93 -30.26
N LYS A 207 -7.14 1.53 -29.02
CA LYS A 207 -6.20 1.00 -28.03
C LYS A 207 -6.08 -0.53 -28.04
N LEU A 208 -6.75 -1.21 -28.97
CA LEU A 208 -6.85 -2.67 -29.02
C LEU A 208 -6.15 -3.23 -30.26
N LEU A 209 -5.28 -4.21 -30.03
CA LEU A 209 -4.57 -4.94 -31.07
C LEU A 209 -5.25 -6.30 -31.32
N PRO A 210 -5.65 -6.63 -32.56
CA PRO A 210 -6.20 -7.95 -32.86
C PRO A 210 -5.13 -9.04 -32.72
N VAL A 211 -5.51 -10.21 -32.23
CA VAL A 211 -4.60 -11.37 -32.16
C VAL A 211 -4.87 -12.32 -33.33
N PRO A 212 -3.86 -12.63 -34.16
CA PRO A 212 -4.02 -13.50 -35.31
C PRO A 212 -4.65 -14.85 -34.92
N GLN A 213 -5.59 -15.34 -35.74
CA GLN A 213 -6.25 -16.65 -35.59
C GLN A 213 -7.08 -16.81 -34.31
N THR A 214 -7.44 -15.70 -33.65
CA THR A 214 -8.34 -15.69 -32.50
C THR A 214 -9.46 -14.68 -32.72
N ASP A 215 -10.48 -14.72 -31.87
CA ASP A 215 -11.60 -13.77 -31.87
C ASP A 215 -11.49 -12.71 -30.76
N TYR A 216 -10.31 -12.58 -30.14
CA TYR A 216 -10.05 -11.60 -29.08
C TYR A 216 -9.00 -10.56 -29.47
N TYR A 217 -8.91 -9.52 -28.64
CA TYR A 217 -8.03 -8.37 -28.80
C TYR A 217 -7.22 -8.12 -27.52
N ILE A 218 -6.04 -7.54 -27.66
CA ILE A 218 -5.17 -7.18 -26.53
C ILE A 218 -5.11 -5.66 -26.38
N ARG A 219 -5.36 -5.18 -25.16
CA ARG A 219 -4.91 -3.86 -24.72
C ARG A 219 -3.52 -4.02 -24.12
N GLN A 220 -2.50 -3.56 -24.85
CA GLN A 220 -1.12 -3.71 -24.40
C GLN A 220 -0.88 -2.90 -23.13
N GLY A 221 -0.43 -3.58 -22.08
CA GLY A 221 -0.06 -2.99 -20.80
C GLY A 221 1.44 -2.71 -20.70
N ALA A 222 1.85 -2.29 -19.50
CA ALA A 222 3.26 -2.19 -19.17
C ALA A 222 3.89 -3.60 -19.12
N LYS A 223 5.17 -3.67 -19.44
CA LYS A 223 6.00 -4.84 -19.17
C LYS A 223 6.66 -4.65 -17.80
N TYR A 224 6.86 -5.76 -17.09
CA TYR A 224 7.74 -5.81 -15.94
C TYR A 224 9.16 -6.21 -16.41
N ILE A 225 9.99 -6.73 -15.50
CA ILE A 225 11.37 -7.15 -15.78
C ILE A 225 11.45 -8.16 -16.94
N LEU A 226 10.48 -9.08 -17.04
CA LEU A 226 10.36 -10.03 -18.14
C LEU A 226 9.20 -9.62 -19.05
N GLU A 227 9.34 -9.74 -20.37
CA GLU A 227 8.24 -9.43 -21.30
C GLU A 227 7.00 -10.32 -21.10
N SER A 228 7.23 -11.56 -20.67
CA SER A 228 6.17 -12.51 -20.33
C SER A 228 5.42 -12.15 -19.04
N MET A 229 5.89 -11.16 -18.29
CA MET A 229 5.27 -10.61 -17.09
C MET A 229 4.75 -9.21 -17.42
N ASN A 230 3.46 -9.09 -17.73
CA ASN A 230 2.90 -7.86 -18.28
C ASN A 230 1.49 -7.56 -17.75
N SER A 231 1.05 -6.33 -17.96
CA SER A 231 -0.28 -5.83 -17.57
C SER A 231 -1.28 -5.88 -18.73
N ASN A 232 -1.13 -6.81 -19.67
CA ASN A 232 -2.04 -6.90 -20.82
C ASN A 232 -3.43 -7.31 -20.35
N LEU A 233 -4.45 -6.62 -20.88
CA LEU A 233 -5.83 -7.05 -20.74
C LEU A 233 -6.38 -7.55 -22.06
N TYR A 234 -7.21 -8.57 -21.98
CA TYR A 234 -7.77 -9.28 -23.12
C TYR A 234 -9.25 -8.91 -23.25
N TYR A 235 -9.68 -8.58 -24.46
CA TYR A 235 -11.03 -8.10 -24.76
C TYR A 235 -11.68 -8.90 -25.86
N LYS A 236 -13.00 -9.09 -25.77
CA LYS A 236 -13.83 -9.66 -26.83
C LYS A 236 -14.79 -8.60 -27.36
N LYS A 237 -15.07 -8.66 -28.66
CA LYS A 237 -16.06 -7.78 -29.26
C LYS A 237 -17.47 -8.33 -29.00
N GLU A 238 -18.30 -7.54 -28.33
CA GLU A 238 -19.71 -7.82 -28.11
C GLU A 238 -20.55 -7.28 -29.26
N ALA A 239 -21.60 -8.01 -29.66
CA ALA A 239 -22.43 -7.65 -30.81
C ALA A 239 -23.02 -6.22 -30.71
N ASN A 240 -23.45 -5.80 -29.51
CA ASN A 240 -24.19 -4.56 -29.29
C ASN A 240 -23.56 -3.62 -28.24
N ARG A 241 -22.45 -4.00 -27.60
CA ARG A 241 -21.85 -3.27 -26.46
C ARG A 241 -20.40 -2.81 -26.67
N GLY A 242 -19.85 -3.00 -27.86
CA GLY A 242 -18.46 -2.64 -28.14
C GLY A 242 -17.50 -3.74 -27.68
N PHE A 243 -16.58 -3.43 -26.76
CA PHE A 243 -15.60 -4.40 -26.26
C PHE A 243 -15.79 -4.61 -24.76
N SER A 244 -15.84 -5.87 -24.34
CA SER A 244 -15.87 -6.32 -22.94
C SER A 244 -14.59 -7.08 -22.61
N LEU A 245 -14.22 -7.16 -21.34
CA LEU A 245 -13.12 -8.04 -20.93
C LEU A 245 -13.46 -9.49 -21.31
N LEU A 246 -12.46 -10.17 -21.85
CA LEU A 246 -12.55 -11.57 -22.22
C LEU A 246 -12.84 -12.41 -20.97
N SER A 247 -14.02 -13.05 -20.99
CA SER A 247 -14.53 -13.97 -19.96
C SER A 247 -14.82 -15.37 -20.51
N ASP A 248 -14.25 -15.68 -21.69
CA ASP A 248 -14.47 -16.91 -22.43
C ASP A 248 -13.55 -18.04 -21.94
N THR A 249 -14.13 -19.17 -21.54
CA THR A 249 -13.38 -20.32 -21.00
C THR A 249 -12.54 -21.05 -22.03
N ASN A 250 -12.74 -20.79 -23.33
CA ASN A 250 -11.87 -21.33 -24.40
C ASN A 250 -10.46 -20.70 -24.39
N TYR A 251 -10.30 -19.56 -23.70
CA TYR A 251 -9.03 -18.86 -23.53
C TYR A 251 -8.69 -18.76 -22.03
N PRO A 252 -8.38 -19.91 -21.38
CA PRO A 252 -8.31 -19.99 -19.93
C PRO A 252 -7.17 -19.15 -19.33
N VAL A 253 -6.05 -19.00 -20.04
CA VAL A 253 -4.92 -18.20 -19.58
C VAL A 253 -5.26 -16.72 -19.58
N GLU A 254 -5.87 -16.23 -20.67
CA GLU A 254 -6.26 -14.84 -20.85
C GLU A 254 -7.39 -14.44 -19.89
N LEU A 255 -8.34 -15.35 -19.64
CA LEU A 255 -9.39 -15.17 -18.63
C LEU A 255 -8.79 -15.07 -17.22
N VAL A 256 -7.90 -15.99 -16.84
CA VAL A 256 -7.22 -15.93 -15.53
C VAL A 256 -6.37 -14.65 -15.42
N ALA A 257 -5.67 -14.24 -16.48
CA ALA A 257 -4.92 -13.00 -16.49
C ALA A 257 -5.83 -11.80 -16.16
N ASN A 258 -6.97 -11.67 -16.86
CA ASN A 258 -7.94 -10.62 -16.59
C ASN A 258 -8.47 -10.65 -15.14
N LEU A 259 -8.83 -11.83 -14.62
CA LEU A 259 -9.31 -11.99 -13.23
C LEU A 259 -8.28 -11.56 -12.18
N MET A 260 -6.99 -11.79 -12.44
CA MET A 260 -5.92 -11.53 -11.47
C MET A 260 -5.43 -10.08 -11.48
N ILE A 261 -5.69 -9.32 -12.55
CA ILE A 261 -5.14 -7.96 -12.71
C ILE A 261 -6.21 -6.88 -12.93
N SER A 262 -7.49 -7.25 -12.96
CA SER A 262 -8.63 -6.34 -13.06
C SER A 262 -9.74 -6.79 -12.12
N ASP A 263 -10.44 -5.82 -11.52
CA ASP A 263 -11.63 -6.02 -10.69
C ASP A 263 -12.95 -5.83 -11.44
N GLU A 264 -12.89 -5.71 -12.77
CA GLU A 264 -14.04 -5.46 -13.65
C GLU A 264 -14.86 -6.74 -13.98
N ILE A 265 -14.27 -7.93 -13.84
CA ILE A 265 -14.97 -9.20 -14.08
C ILE A 265 -15.64 -9.66 -12.78
N GLU A 266 -16.98 -9.71 -12.78
CA GLU A 266 -17.71 -10.32 -11.66
C GLU A 266 -17.39 -11.81 -11.54
N ASN A 267 -17.05 -12.22 -10.32
CA ASN A 267 -16.66 -13.58 -10.01
C ASN A 267 -16.85 -13.87 -8.50
N ASN A 268 -16.93 -15.15 -8.17
CA ASN A 268 -17.06 -15.66 -6.81
C ASN A 268 -15.82 -16.47 -6.39
N PHE A 269 -14.65 -16.11 -6.90
CA PHE A 269 -13.41 -16.79 -6.50
C PHE A 269 -12.98 -16.36 -5.11
N LEU A 270 -12.60 -17.34 -4.30
CA LEU A 270 -11.92 -17.14 -3.03
C LEU A 270 -10.43 -17.41 -3.23
N LEU A 271 -9.60 -16.49 -2.77
CA LEU A 271 -8.16 -16.62 -2.75
C LEU A 271 -7.74 -17.17 -1.38
N ASN A 272 -7.26 -18.40 -1.35
CA ASN A 272 -6.72 -19.05 -0.17
C ASN A 272 -5.22 -18.74 -0.06
N ILE A 273 -4.85 -17.82 0.82
CA ILE A 273 -3.51 -17.24 0.88
C ILE A 273 -2.72 -17.83 2.05
N THR A 274 -1.54 -18.36 1.75
CA THR A 274 -0.45 -18.51 2.71
C THR A 274 0.52 -17.34 2.55
N GLN A 275 0.49 -16.39 3.49
CA GLN A 275 1.42 -15.27 3.53
C GLN A 275 2.71 -15.70 4.23
N TYR A 276 3.83 -15.56 3.52
CA TYR A 276 5.17 -15.76 4.05
C TYR A 276 5.68 -14.43 4.59
N LYS A 277 5.87 -14.37 5.90
CA LYS A 277 6.26 -13.17 6.63
C LYS A 277 7.75 -13.18 6.96
N TYR A 278 8.27 -12.00 7.26
CA TYR A 278 9.62 -11.85 7.80
C TYR A 278 9.81 -12.69 9.08
N GLY A 279 11.01 -13.22 9.29
CA GLY A 279 11.30 -14.09 10.44
C GLY A 279 10.79 -15.53 10.31
N GLN A 280 10.49 -16.00 9.09
CA GLN A 280 10.00 -17.37 8.80
C GLN A 280 8.63 -17.68 9.41
N ASN A 281 7.83 -16.66 9.73
CA ASN A 281 6.45 -16.83 10.16
C ASN A 281 5.52 -16.98 8.95
N THR A 282 4.40 -17.66 9.13
CA THR A 282 3.36 -17.76 8.11
C THR A 282 1.99 -17.47 8.69
N THR A 283 1.11 -16.90 7.89
CA THR A 283 -0.30 -16.72 8.27
C THR A 283 -1.18 -17.13 7.10
N ASN A 284 -2.25 -17.85 7.40
CA ASN A 284 -3.21 -18.28 6.40
C ASN A 284 -4.50 -17.49 6.56
N PHE A 285 -5.06 -17.04 5.44
CA PHE A 285 -6.36 -16.39 5.39
C PHE A 285 -7.00 -16.56 4.03
N THR A 286 -8.32 -16.41 3.96
CA THR A 286 -9.09 -16.51 2.74
C THR A 286 -9.89 -15.23 2.52
N ILE A 287 -9.80 -14.67 1.33
CA ILE A 287 -10.52 -13.45 0.93
C ILE A 287 -11.06 -13.59 -0.50
N PRO A 288 -12.14 -12.90 -0.89
CA PRO A 288 -12.55 -12.79 -2.27
C PRO A 288 -11.41 -12.28 -3.18
N LEU A 289 -11.23 -12.90 -4.35
CA LEU A 289 -10.20 -12.49 -5.32
C LEU A 289 -10.36 -11.02 -5.69
N LYS A 290 -11.60 -10.59 -5.98
CA LYS A 290 -11.90 -9.21 -6.33
C LYS A 290 -11.48 -8.23 -5.24
N GLN A 291 -11.67 -8.58 -3.96
CA GLN A 291 -11.23 -7.75 -2.84
C GLN A 291 -9.70 -7.55 -2.82
N TRP A 292 -8.93 -8.61 -3.08
CA TRP A 292 -7.46 -8.53 -3.20
C TRP A 292 -7.02 -7.63 -4.35
N VAL A 293 -7.60 -7.82 -5.54
CA VAL A 293 -7.25 -7.06 -6.74
C VAL A 293 -7.61 -5.59 -6.55
N SER A 294 -8.84 -5.30 -6.08
CA SER A 294 -9.26 -3.93 -5.77
C SER A 294 -8.36 -3.28 -4.72
N TYR A 295 -7.96 -4.00 -3.66
CA TYR A 295 -7.01 -3.47 -2.67
C TYR A 295 -5.70 -3.03 -3.29
N CYS A 296 -5.11 -3.87 -4.13
CA CYS A 296 -3.85 -3.54 -4.79
C CYS A 296 -4.01 -2.33 -5.73
N LEU A 297 -5.05 -2.31 -6.55
CA LEU A 297 -5.29 -1.23 -7.51
C LEU A 297 -5.54 0.12 -6.80
N HIS A 298 -6.33 0.13 -5.73
CA HIS A 298 -6.63 1.35 -4.96
C HIS A 298 -5.44 1.81 -4.12
N SER A 299 -4.57 0.89 -3.69
CA SER A 299 -3.28 1.22 -3.08
C SER A 299 -2.28 1.81 -4.07
N GLY A 300 -2.62 1.89 -5.36
CA GLY A 300 -1.77 2.46 -6.41
C GLY A 300 -0.82 1.45 -7.06
N CYS A 301 -1.04 0.15 -6.86
CA CYS A 301 -0.26 -0.88 -7.53
C CYS A 301 -0.59 -0.96 -9.02
N THR A 302 0.44 -1.16 -9.83
CA THR A 302 0.30 -1.63 -11.21
C THR A 302 0.42 -3.16 -11.20
N PRO A 303 -0.59 -3.91 -11.68
CA PRO A 303 -0.56 -5.36 -11.66
C PRO A 303 0.15 -5.92 -12.90
N TYR A 304 0.85 -7.03 -12.73
CA TYR A 304 1.50 -7.78 -13.81
C TYR A 304 1.22 -9.27 -13.63
N PHE A 305 0.93 -9.96 -14.73
CA PHE A 305 0.66 -11.40 -14.74
C PHE A 305 1.66 -12.12 -15.64
N GLY A 306 2.10 -13.29 -15.20
CA GLY A 306 2.98 -14.16 -15.98
C GLY A 306 2.71 -15.64 -15.70
N VAL A 307 2.55 -16.43 -16.76
CA VAL A 307 2.37 -17.88 -16.66
C VAL A 307 3.74 -18.55 -16.46
N GLU A 308 3.82 -19.43 -15.46
CA GLU A 308 5.02 -20.23 -15.18
C GLU A 308 4.95 -21.59 -15.89
N SER A 309 3.78 -22.23 -15.80
CA SER A 309 3.49 -23.49 -16.47
C SER A 309 1.98 -23.70 -16.57
N GLN A 310 1.54 -24.46 -17.56
CA GLN A 310 0.16 -24.92 -17.64
C GLN A 310 0.12 -26.36 -18.16
N ASP A 311 -0.89 -27.11 -17.72
CA ASP A 311 -1.27 -28.40 -18.28
C ASP A 311 -2.78 -28.40 -18.60
N GLU A 312 -3.37 -29.55 -18.88
CA GLU A 312 -4.80 -29.66 -19.22
C GLU A 312 -5.72 -29.27 -18.06
N SER A 313 -5.26 -29.43 -16.82
CA SER A 313 -6.06 -29.23 -15.61
C SER A 313 -5.76 -27.92 -14.88
N GLN A 314 -4.50 -27.48 -14.87
CA GLN A 314 -4.04 -26.39 -14.00
C GLN A 314 -3.25 -25.32 -14.74
N ILE A 315 -3.32 -24.09 -14.19
CA ILE A 315 -2.46 -22.97 -14.54
C ILE A 315 -1.66 -22.60 -13.28
N LYS A 316 -0.33 -22.56 -13.41
CA LYS A 316 0.56 -21.98 -12.39
C LYS A 316 1.07 -20.65 -12.90
N ALA A 317 0.89 -19.61 -12.11
CA ALA A 317 1.22 -18.25 -12.52
C ALA A 317 1.74 -17.42 -11.35
N SER A 318 2.43 -16.36 -11.71
CA SER A 318 2.90 -15.32 -10.81
C SER A 318 2.15 -14.03 -11.10
N VAL A 319 1.76 -13.33 -10.04
CA VAL A 319 1.16 -11.99 -10.09
C VAL A 319 2.00 -11.04 -9.27
N ILE A 320 2.43 -9.94 -9.89
CA ILE A 320 3.20 -8.89 -9.24
C ILE A 320 2.33 -7.64 -9.16
N MET A 321 2.07 -7.16 -7.94
CA MET A 321 1.39 -5.90 -7.68
C MET A 321 2.45 -4.88 -7.27
N GLU A 322 2.93 -4.07 -8.22
CA GLU A 322 4.03 -3.13 -8.00
C GLU A 322 3.53 -1.74 -7.63
N ASN A 323 3.94 -1.23 -6.48
CA ASN A 323 3.77 0.17 -6.13
C ASN A 323 5.07 0.94 -6.35
N LYS A 324 5.25 1.51 -7.54
CA LYS A 324 6.47 2.27 -7.90
C LYS A 324 6.67 3.53 -7.07
N LYS A 325 5.57 4.16 -6.62
CA LYS A 325 5.63 5.38 -5.81
C LYS A 325 6.12 5.07 -4.40
N LEU A 326 5.68 3.94 -3.83
CA LEU A 326 6.01 3.56 -2.46
C LEU A 326 7.16 2.54 -2.36
N GLY A 327 7.67 2.06 -3.50
CA GLY A 327 8.90 1.27 -3.58
C GLY A 327 8.75 -0.21 -3.17
N TYR A 328 7.55 -0.77 -3.23
CA TYR A 328 7.28 -2.15 -2.83
C TYR A 328 6.53 -2.96 -3.90
N ASN A 329 6.53 -4.29 -3.73
CA ASN A 329 5.74 -5.25 -4.50
C ASN A 329 5.01 -6.20 -3.58
N HIS A 330 3.80 -6.63 -3.98
CA HIS A 330 3.28 -7.92 -3.55
C HIS A 330 3.52 -8.94 -4.64
N ILE A 331 4.04 -10.12 -4.27
CA ILE A 331 4.26 -11.23 -5.18
C ILE A 331 3.35 -12.37 -4.76
N LEU A 332 2.45 -12.75 -5.65
CA LEU A 332 1.47 -13.80 -5.44
C LEU A 332 1.73 -14.93 -6.44
N TYR A 333 2.09 -16.10 -5.93
CA TYR A 333 2.18 -17.33 -6.73
C TYR A 333 0.87 -18.08 -6.61
N ILE A 334 0.22 -18.37 -7.73
CA ILE A 334 -1.10 -19.02 -7.75
C ILE A 334 -1.05 -20.38 -8.43
N VAL A 335 -1.93 -21.27 -7.95
CA VAL A 335 -2.32 -22.49 -8.65
C VAL A 335 -3.82 -22.43 -8.90
N PHE A 336 -4.20 -22.45 -10.17
CA PHE A 336 -5.58 -22.29 -10.61
C PHE A 336 -6.08 -23.56 -11.30
N ASP A 337 -7.21 -24.10 -10.85
CA ASP A 337 -7.88 -25.24 -11.49
C ASP A 337 -8.82 -24.76 -12.59
N LYS A 338 -8.53 -25.14 -13.84
CA LYS A 338 -9.28 -24.71 -15.04
C LYS A 338 -10.75 -25.14 -15.00
N SER A 339 -11.10 -26.21 -14.27
CA SER A 339 -12.48 -26.68 -14.15
C SER A 339 -13.40 -25.63 -13.48
N GLN A 340 -12.82 -24.75 -12.66
CA GLN A 340 -13.54 -23.70 -11.93
C GLN A 340 -13.96 -22.52 -12.83
N LEU A 341 -13.36 -22.37 -14.02
CA LEU A 341 -13.66 -21.24 -14.93
C LEU A 341 -15.11 -21.22 -15.40
N SER A 342 -15.71 -22.39 -15.62
CA SER A 342 -17.10 -22.53 -16.07
C SER A 342 -18.12 -21.90 -15.12
N LYS A 343 -17.78 -21.79 -13.83
CA LYS A 343 -18.64 -21.22 -12.78
C LYS A 343 -18.21 -19.83 -12.36
N LEU A 344 -17.09 -19.32 -12.89
CA LEU A 344 -16.41 -18.11 -12.42
C LEU A 344 -16.34 -18.05 -10.89
N GLY A 345 -16.04 -19.18 -10.26
CA GLY A 345 -16.05 -19.32 -8.81
C GLY A 345 -15.42 -20.64 -8.37
N GLY A 346 -14.86 -20.61 -7.16
CA GLY A 346 -14.03 -21.69 -6.64
C GLY A 346 -12.98 -21.14 -5.69
N THR A 347 -11.94 -21.94 -5.45
CA THR A 347 -10.83 -21.56 -4.58
C THR A 347 -9.52 -21.60 -5.36
N ILE A 348 -8.75 -20.53 -5.25
CA ILE A 348 -7.41 -20.38 -5.83
C ILE A 348 -6.41 -20.44 -4.69
N ASP A 349 -5.52 -21.42 -4.72
CA ASP A 349 -4.44 -21.50 -3.73
C ASP A 349 -3.32 -20.54 -4.10
N ALA A 350 -2.85 -19.77 -3.12
CA ALA A 350 -1.85 -18.74 -3.36
C ALA A 350 -0.80 -18.63 -2.25
N LYS A 351 0.44 -18.36 -2.65
CA LYS A 351 1.54 -17.99 -1.75
C LYS A 351 1.84 -16.51 -1.92
N LEU A 352 1.78 -15.75 -0.84
CA LEU A 352 1.98 -14.31 -0.85
C LEU A 352 3.28 -13.92 -0.17
N TYR A 353 4.09 -13.14 -0.86
CA TYR A 353 5.19 -12.35 -0.29
C TYR A 353 4.80 -10.88 -0.40
N SER A 354 4.47 -10.27 0.74
CA SER A 354 3.95 -8.90 0.79
C SER A 354 5.05 -7.87 0.98
N TYR A 355 4.85 -6.65 0.45
CA TYR A 355 5.72 -5.48 0.67
C TYR A 355 7.22 -5.75 0.46
N ILE A 356 7.57 -6.49 -0.59
CA ILE A 356 8.97 -6.76 -0.95
C ILE A 356 9.55 -5.51 -1.62
N PRO A 357 10.68 -4.96 -1.13
CA PRO A 357 11.31 -3.80 -1.77
C PRO A 357 11.59 -4.04 -3.25
N THR A 358 11.27 -3.07 -4.12
CA THR A 358 11.36 -3.28 -5.58
C THR A 358 12.77 -3.59 -6.08
N HIS A 359 13.81 -3.08 -5.41
CA HIS A 359 15.18 -3.42 -5.76
C HIS A 359 15.48 -4.93 -5.56
N ASN A 360 15.00 -5.54 -4.46
CA ASN A 360 15.20 -6.97 -4.20
C ASN A 360 14.59 -7.86 -5.28
N VAL A 361 13.42 -7.50 -5.78
CA VAL A 361 12.76 -8.26 -6.86
C VAL A 361 13.59 -8.18 -8.14
N THR A 362 14.14 -7.00 -8.43
CA THR A 362 14.96 -6.78 -9.62
C THR A 362 16.19 -7.70 -9.62
N ASP A 363 16.85 -7.83 -8.47
CA ASP A 363 18.04 -8.67 -8.32
C ASP A 363 17.74 -10.17 -8.52
N LEU A 364 16.61 -10.67 -7.98
CA LEU A 364 16.18 -12.07 -8.13
C LEU A 364 15.99 -12.49 -9.60
N PHE A 365 15.40 -11.60 -10.42
CA PHE A 365 15.18 -11.89 -11.83
C PHE A 365 16.48 -11.83 -12.64
N TYR A 366 17.39 -10.89 -12.34
CA TYR A 366 18.70 -10.82 -12.99
C TYR A 366 19.56 -12.07 -12.70
N GLU A 367 19.56 -12.55 -11.46
CA GLU A 367 20.25 -13.81 -11.13
C GLU A 367 19.68 -15.00 -11.90
N THR A 368 18.35 -15.06 -12.04
CA THR A 368 17.65 -16.15 -12.73
C THR A 368 17.96 -16.17 -14.24
N GLN A 369 18.01 -15.00 -14.88
CA GLN A 369 18.42 -14.90 -16.29
C GLN A 369 19.86 -15.37 -16.49
N ASN A 370 20.78 -14.93 -15.61
CA ASN A 370 22.20 -15.31 -15.70
C ASN A 370 22.44 -16.81 -15.49
N LYS A 371 21.66 -17.48 -14.63
CA LYS A 371 21.72 -18.94 -14.45
C LYS A 371 21.24 -19.70 -15.69
N ARG A 372 20.17 -19.24 -16.35
CA ARG A 372 19.66 -19.86 -17.60
C ARG A 372 20.61 -19.72 -18.79
N VAL A 373 21.38 -18.63 -18.86
CA VAL A 373 22.40 -18.43 -19.92
C VAL A 373 23.60 -19.37 -19.70
N LYS A 374 23.97 -19.66 -18.46
CA LYS A 374 25.07 -20.60 -18.13
C LYS A 374 24.72 -22.07 -18.36
N GLN A 375 23.44 -22.45 -18.32
CA GLN A 375 22.99 -23.83 -18.60
C GLN A 375 22.78 -24.12 -20.10
N LYS A 376 22.87 -23.08 -20.96
CA LYS A 376 22.76 -23.20 -22.43
C LYS A 376 24.11 -23.12 -23.14
N LYS A 377 25.22 -23.09 -22.39
CA LYS A 377 26.59 -23.29 -22.87
C LYS A 377 27.08 -24.62 -22.35
#